data_AF-A0A8D0ELW9-F1
#
_entry.id   AF-A0A8D0ELW9-F1
#
_cell.length_a   1.000
_cell.length_b   1.000
_cell.length_c   1.000
_cell.angle_alpha   90.00
_cell.angle_beta   90.00
_cell.angle_gamma   90.00
#
_symmetry.space_group_name_H-M   'P 1'
#
loop_
_entity.id
_entity.type
_entity.pdbx_description
1 polymer ?
#
loop_
_entity_poly.entity_id
_entity_poly.type
_entity_poly.pdbx_seq_one_letter_code
_entity_poly.pdbx_strand_id
1 'polypeptide(L)'
;MGKKSRVKTQKSGTGATATVSPKEMLNLISELLQKCSSPTPGPGKEWEEYVQIRSLVEKIRKKQKGLSVVFDGKRDDYFPELIKWATENGASTEGFEIANFEEEGFGLKATREIKAEELFLWVPRKLLMTVESAKNSVLGSLYSQDRILQAMGNITLAFHLLCERANPNSFWLPYIQTLPSEYDTPLYFEEDEVQYLQSTQAIHDVFSQYKNTARQYAYFYKVIQTHPNASKLPLKDSFTYDDYRWAVSSVMTRQNQIPTEDGSRVTLALIPLWDMCNHTNGLITTGYNLEDDRCECVALQDFKAGEQIYIFYGTRSNAEFVIHSGFFFDNNSHDRVKIKLGVSKSDRLYAMKAEVLARAGIPTSSVFALHATEPPISAQLLAFLRVFCMSEEELKEHLIGEHAIDKIFTLGNSEFPISWDNEVKLWTFLEARASLLLKTYKTTVEDDKSFLETHDLTSHAIMAIKLRLGEKEILEKAVKSAAASREYYTKQMADGAPLPKYEESNIALLENTVADSRLPIVLRNLEDVEEQGDLKIDEAIDAEVTENGFVNGENSLFNGTKSESENLNKEKSNRETEDAKESSSESTDEVKE
;
A
#
# COMPACT_ATOMS: atom_id res chain seq x y z
N MET A 1 -32.72 -31.75 -12.92
CA MET A 1 -31.77 -32.83 -12.55
C MET A 1 -30.41 -32.20 -12.34
N GLY A 2 -29.91 -32.14 -11.10
CA GLY A 2 -28.69 -31.39 -10.78
C GLY A 2 -27.41 -32.12 -11.18
N LYS A 3 -26.60 -31.52 -12.06
CA LYS A 3 -25.18 -31.90 -12.21
C LYS A 3 -24.44 -31.42 -10.97
N LYS A 4 -24.04 -32.34 -10.07
CA LYS A 4 -23.10 -32.00 -9.00
C LYS A 4 -21.75 -31.66 -9.63
N SER A 5 -21.32 -30.40 -9.54
CA SER A 5 -19.98 -29.99 -9.98
C SER A 5 -18.93 -30.78 -9.19
N ARG A 6 -17.95 -31.37 -9.89
CA ARG A 6 -16.91 -32.21 -9.28
C ARG A 6 -15.69 -31.35 -8.98
N VAL A 7 -15.45 -31.07 -7.70
CA VAL A 7 -14.16 -30.54 -7.26
C VAL A 7 -13.10 -31.64 -7.39
N LYS A 8 -12.06 -31.40 -8.20
CA LYS A 8 -10.88 -32.26 -8.28
C LYS A 8 -9.76 -31.68 -7.43
N THR A 9 -9.62 -32.16 -6.19
CA THR A 9 -8.33 -32.09 -5.48
C THR A 9 -7.33 -32.95 -6.25
N GLN A 10 -6.17 -32.42 -6.62
CA GLN A 10 -5.14 -33.19 -7.34
C GLN A 10 -4.44 -34.23 -6.44
N LYS A 11 -5.11 -35.36 -6.18
CA LYS A 11 -4.49 -36.53 -5.54
C LYS A 11 -3.25 -36.98 -6.31
N SER A 12 -2.26 -37.52 -5.60
CA SER A 12 -1.00 -38.00 -6.16
C SER A 12 -1.21 -39.17 -7.14
N GLY A 13 -1.11 -38.90 -8.45
CA GLY A 13 -1.28 -39.92 -9.48
C GLY A 13 -0.62 -39.55 -10.82
N THR A 14 0.50 -40.21 -11.11
CA THR A 14 1.02 -40.53 -12.46
C THR A 14 1.17 -39.39 -13.49
N GLY A 15 2.11 -38.49 -13.21
CA GLY A 15 2.92 -37.79 -14.22
C GLY A 15 4.37 -37.80 -13.74
N ALA A 16 5.34 -38.12 -14.61
CA ALA A 16 6.71 -38.45 -14.19
C ALA A 16 7.60 -37.23 -13.89
N THR A 17 7.19 -36.37 -12.96
CA THR A 17 8.08 -35.50 -12.19
C THR A 17 8.36 -36.18 -10.85
N ALA A 18 9.64 -36.41 -10.52
CA ALA A 18 10.01 -37.11 -9.28
C ALA A 18 9.34 -36.44 -8.07
N THR A 19 8.53 -37.20 -7.33
CA THR A 19 7.80 -36.70 -6.16
C THR A 19 8.78 -36.28 -5.08
N VAL A 20 8.98 -34.97 -4.97
CA VAL A 20 9.91 -34.36 -4.01
C VAL A 20 9.51 -34.74 -2.59
N SER A 21 10.50 -35.17 -1.80
CA SER A 21 10.22 -35.59 -0.42
C SER A 21 9.74 -34.39 0.41
N PRO A 22 8.80 -34.56 1.35
CA PRO A 22 8.37 -33.46 2.23
C PRO A 22 9.53 -32.79 2.98
N LYS A 23 10.59 -33.56 3.30
CA LYS A 23 11.83 -33.06 3.90
C LYS A 23 12.62 -32.15 2.97
N GLU A 24 12.77 -32.52 1.70
CA GLU A 24 13.44 -31.68 0.69
C GLU A 24 12.66 -30.38 0.46
N MET A 25 11.32 -30.45 0.38
CA MET A 25 10.48 -29.25 0.27
C MET A 25 10.64 -28.34 1.49
N LEU A 26 10.60 -28.89 2.71
CA LEU A 26 10.77 -28.11 3.94
C LEU A 26 12.16 -27.44 4.05
N ASN A 27 13.21 -28.06 3.50
CA ASN A 27 14.53 -27.46 3.41
C ASN A 27 14.53 -26.23 2.47
N LEU A 28 13.96 -26.35 1.27
CA LEU A 28 13.84 -25.23 0.31
C LEU A 28 12.99 -24.07 0.88
N ILE A 29 11.91 -24.40 1.60
CA ILE A 29 11.07 -23.42 2.30
C ILE A 29 11.88 -22.71 3.41
N SER A 30 12.73 -23.43 4.14
CA SER A 30 13.56 -22.84 5.19
C SER A 30 14.65 -21.93 4.61
N GLU A 31 15.27 -22.33 3.49
CA GLU A 31 16.21 -21.51 2.71
C GLU A 31 15.54 -20.22 2.21
N LEU A 32 14.34 -20.32 1.63
CA LEU A 32 13.56 -19.17 1.16
C LEU A 32 13.19 -18.22 2.30
N LEU A 33 12.73 -18.75 3.45
CA LEU A 33 12.38 -17.96 4.62
C LEU A 33 13.59 -17.20 5.17
N GLN A 34 14.76 -17.85 5.29
CA GLN A 34 16.00 -17.21 5.72
C GLN A 34 16.44 -16.11 4.75
N LYS A 35 16.42 -16.39 3.44
CA LYS A 35 16.78 -15.42 2.40
C LYS A 35 15.85 -14.19 2.45
N CYS A 36 14.53 -14.38 2.45
CA CYS A 36 13.59 -13.27 2.40
C CYS A 36 13.44 -12.51 3.74
N SER A 37 13.94 -13.06 4.85
CA SER A 37 14.01 -12.41 6.17
C SER A 37 15.34 -11.70 6.41
N SER A 38 16.28 -11.76 5.46
CA SER A 38 17.52 -10.98 5.51
C SER A 38 17.21 -9.49 5.35
N PRO A 39 17.95 -8.59 6.05
CA PRO A 39 17.79 -7.15 5.88
C PRO A 39 17.84 -6.73 4.41
N THR A 40 17.14 -5.65 4.04
CA THR A 40 17.22 -5.10 2.68
C THR A 40 18.69 -4.76 2.35
N PRO A 41 19.24 -5.27 1.24
CA PRO A 41 20.60 -4.95 0.84
C PRO A 41 20.70 -3.47 0.44
N GLY A 42 21.92 -2.94 0.32
CA GLY A 42 22.11 -1.56 -0.12
C GLY A 42 21.55 -1.30 -1.53
N PRO A 43 21.11 -0.06 -1.88
CA PRO A 43 20.34 0.25 -3.11
C PRO A 43 20.98 -0.04 -4.49
N GLY A 44 22.11 -0.74 -4.56
CA GLY A 44 22.69 -1.27 -5.80
C GLY A 44 22.61 -2.79 -5.96
N LYS A 45 22.09 -3.51 -4.96
CA LYS A 45 22.07 -5.00 -4.91
C LYS A 45 20.66 -5.61 -4.85
N GLU A 46 19.62 -4.78 -4.90
CA GLU A 46 18.23 -5.25 -4.81
C GLU A 46 17.82 -6.11 -6.01
N TRP A 47 18.29 -5.79 -7.22
CA TRP A 47 18.10 -6.66 -8.40
C TRP A 47 18.75 -8.04 -8.22
N GLU A 48 19.99 -8.09 -7.72
CA GLU A 48 20.68 -9.36 -7.44
C GLU A 48 19.92 -10.18 -6.39
N GLU A 49 19.38 -9.54 -5.36
CA GLU A 49 18.54 -10.22 -4.36
C GLU A 49 17.22 -10.71 -4.97
N TYR A 50 16.55 -9.88 -5.78
CA TYR A 50 15.31 -10.25 -6.47
C TYR A 50 15.49 -11.50 -7.35
N VAL A 51 16.51 -11.54 -8.20
CA VAL A 51 16.82 -12.71 -9.05
C VAL A 51 17.15 -13.94 -8.20
N GLN A 52 17.88 -13.79 -7.10
CA GLN A 52 18.15 -14.90 -6.18
C GLN A 52 16.88 -15.44 -5.50
N ILE A 53 15.96 -14.57 -5.07
CA ILE A 53 14.66 -14.98 -4.50
C ILE A 53 13.79 -15.63 -5.59
N ARG A 54 13.73 -15.05 -6.79
CA ARG A 54 13.00 -15.60 -7.95
C ARG A 54 13.48 -17.01 -8.28
N SER A 55 14.79 -17.22 -8.35
CA SER A 55 15.39 -18.55 -8.59
C SER A 55 14.98 -19.59 -7.54
N LEU A 56 14.94 -19.24 -6.25
CA LEU A 56 14.46 -20.13 -5.19
C LEU A 56 12.95 -20.41 -5.28
N VAL A 57 12.14 -19.38 -5.56
CA VAL A 57 10.69 -19.51 -5.77
C VAL A 57 10.40 -20.43 -6.96
N GLU A 58 11.03 -20.22 -8.11
CA GLU A 58 10.84 -21.06 -9.29
C GLU A 58 11.32 -22.50 -9.10
N LYS A 59 12.41 -22.70 -8.34
CA LYS A 59 12.87 -24.03 -7.91
C LYS A 59 11.84 -24.75 -7.04
N ILE A 60 11.08 -24.01 -6.21
CA ILE A 60 9.98 -24.55 -5.40
C ILE A 60 8.73 -24.82 -6.27
N ARG A 61 8.32 -23.86 -7.10
CA ARG A 61 7.14 -23.98 -7.99
C ARG A 61 7.27 -25.17 -8.96
N LYS A 62 8.43 -25.35 -9.59
CA LYS A 62 8.74 -26.50 -10.48
C LYS A 62 8.72 -27.87 -9.76
N LYS A 63 8.68 -27.88 -8.42
CA LYS A 63 8.55 -29.07 -7.57
C LYS A 63 7.14 -29.24 -6.97
N GLN A 64 6.22 -28.36 -7.33
CA GLN A 64 4.81 -28.33 -6.92
C GLN A 64 3.91 -28.55 -8.16
N LYS A 65 2.58 -28.51 -7.98
CA LYS A 65 1.61 -28.83 -9.03
C LYS A 65 0.78 -27.62 -9.52
N GLY A 66 1.25 -26.40 -9.29
CA GLY A 66 0.43 -25.19 -9.46
C GLY A 66 -0.64 -25.08 -8.36
N LEU A 67 -1.82 -24.58 -8.72
CA LEU A 67 -2.97 -24.47 -7.81
C LEU A 67 -3.43 -25.85 -7.31
N SER A 68 -3.59 -25.99 -6.00
CA SER A 68 -3.97 -27.25 -5.34
C SER A 68 -5.43 -27.64 -5.61
N VAL A 69 -6.27 -26.65 -5.92
CA VAL A 69 -7.68 -26.83 -6.29
C VAL A 69 -7.95 -26.12 -7.62
N VAL A 70 -8.35 -26.90 -8.61
CA VAL A 70 -8.79 -26.47 -9.94
C VAL A 70 -10.21 -26.99 -10.16
N PHE A 71 -11.06 -26.18 -10.79
CA PHE A 71 -12.46 -26.52 -11.03
C PHE A 71 -12.67 -27.09 -12.45
N ASP A 72 -13.61 -28.03 -12.59
CA ASP A 72 -13.94 -28.68 -13.87
C ASP A 72 -14.87 -27.79 -14.71
N GLY A 73 -14.32 -26.91 -15.55
CA GLY A 73 -15.07 -26.03 -16.44
C GLY A 73 -14.26 -24.78 -16.82
N LYS A 74 -14.87 -23.87 -17.58
CA LYS A 74 -14.36 -22.51 -17.79
C LYS A 74 -14.93 -21.55 -16.75
N ARG A 75 -14.35 -20.35 -16.62
CA ARG A 75 -14.80 -19.30 -15.69
C ARG A 75 -16.26 -18.89 -15.94
N ASP A 76 -16.66 -18.82 -17.21
CA ASP A 76 -18.01 -18.44 -17.67
C ASP A 76 -19.09 -19.50 -17.38
N ASP A 77 -18.73 -20.78 -17.22
CA ASP A 77 -19.66 -21.83 -16.82
C ASP A 77 -20.25 -21.61 -15.41
N TYR A 78 -19.62 -20.79 -14.57
CA TYR A 78 -20.00 -20.59 -13.16
C TYR A 78 -20.81 -19.31 -12.89
N PHE A 79 -20.82 -18.32 -13.79
CA PHE A 79 -21.56 -17.08 -13.57
C PHE A 79 -23.07 -17.27 -13.32
N PRO A 80 -23.78 -18.23 -13.95
CA PRO A 80 -25.19 -18.48 -13.63
C PRO A 80 -25.43 -18.88 -12.17
N GLU A 81 -24.50 -19.63 -11.55
CA GLU A 81 -24.64 -20.02 -10.13
C GLU A 81 -24.24 -18.87 -9.20
N LEU A 82 -23.27 -18.01 -9.58
CA LEU A 82 -22.99 -16.74 -8.87
C LEU A 82 -24.24 -15.86 -8.82
N ILE A 83 -24.87 -15.60 -9.99
CA ILE A 83 -26.07 -14.76 -10.10
C ILE A 83 -27.22 -15.34 -9.27
N LYS A 84 -27.46 -16.66 -9.38
CA LYS A 84 -28.48 -17.35 -8.59
C LYS A 84 -28.21 -17.23 -7.08
N TRP A 85 -27.00 -17.51 -6.63
CA TRP A 85 -26.60 -17.41 -5.22
C TRP A 85 -26.70 -15.98 -4.67
N ALA A 86 -26.30 -14.97 -5.46
CA ALA A 86 -26.43 -13.57 -5.09
C ALA A 86 -27.90 -13.16 -4.94
N THR A 87 -28.76 -13.59 -5.88
CA THR A 87 -30.23 -13.38 -5.86
C THR A 87 -30.86 -14.04 -4.63
N GLU A 88 -30.52 -15.30 -4.34
CA GLU A 88 -31.01 -16.07 -3.17
C GLU A 88 -30.63 -15.43 -1.81
N ASN A 89 -29.72 -14.47 -1.80
CA ASN A 89 -29.25 -13.74 -0.62
C ASN A 89 -29.53 -12.22 -0.67
N GLY A 90 -30.36 -11.74 -1.62
CA GLY A 90 -30.88 -10.37 -1.65
C GLY A 90 -29.99 -9.32 -2.33
N ALA A 91 -28.97 -9.71 -3.07
CA ALA A 91 -28.25 -8.79 -3.96
C ALA A 91 -29.07 -8.45 -5.21
N SER A 92 -28.84 -7.28 -5.78
CA SER A 92 -29.30 -6.90 -7.11
C SER A 92 -28.68 -7.80 -8.18
N THR A 93 -29.50 -8.34 -9.09
CA THR A 93 -29.03 -9.19 -10.21
C THR A 93 -29.75 -8.92 -11.54
N GLU A 94 -30.51 -7.82 -11.61
CA GLU A 94 -31.25 -7.39 -12.79
C GLU A 94 -30.64 -6.11 -13.38
N GLY A 95 -30.84 -5.89 -14.70
CA GLY A 95 -30.36 -4.70 -15.40
C GLY A 95 -28.92 -4.76 -15.91
N PHE A 96 -28.18 -5.83 -15.60
CA PHE A 96 -26.86 -6.11 -16.14
C PHE A 96 -26.63 -7.61 -16.38
N GLU A 97 -25.61 -7.94 -17.18
CA GLU A 97 -25.09 -9.30 -17.36
C GLU A 97 -23.56 -9.29 -17.29
N ILE A 98 -22.94 -10.44 -16.99
CA ILE A 98 -21.48 -10.59 -17.00
C ILE A 98 -21.03 -10.90 -18.43
N ALA A 99 -20.13 -10.09 -18.98
CA ALA A 99 -19.60 -10.22 -20.33
C ALA A 99 -18.07 -10.22 -20.33
N ASN A 100 -17.45 -10.80 -21.36
CA ASN A 100 -16.00 -10.70 -21.58
C ASN A 100 -15.71 -9.60 -22.61
N PHE A 101 -14.93 -8.61 -22.21
CA PHE A 101 -14.43 -7.51 -23.03
C PHE A 101 -12.99 -7.80 -23.47
N GLU A 102 -12.53 -7.13 -24.53
CA GLU A 102 -11.23 -7.40 -25.15
C GLU A 102 -10.07 -6.80 -24.33
N GLU A 103 -10.27 -5.62 -23.74
CA GLU A 103 -9.22 -4.89 -23.00
C GLU A 103 -9.19 -5.27 -21.51
N GLU A 104 -10.32 -5.26 -20.82
CA GLU A 104 -10.38 -5.45 -19.37
C GLU A 104 -10.78 -6.88 -18.94
N GLY A 105 -11.05 -7.77 -19.89
CA GLY A 105 -11.55 -9.12 -19.62
C GLY A 105 -12.99 -9.13 -19.11
N PHE A 106 -13.31 -9.94 -18.10
CA PHE A 106 -14.68 -10.07 -17.62
C PHE A 106 -15.14 -8.85 -16.82
N GLY A 107 -16.21 -8.19 -17.30
CA GLY A 107 -16.86 -7.04 -16.66
C GLY A 107 -18.38 -7.17 -16.57
N LEU A 108 -19.05 -6.16 -16.02
CA LEU A 108 -20.51 -6.02 -16.09
C LEU A 108 -20.93 -5.22 -17.34
N LYS A 109 -22.01 -5.63 -17.99
CA LYS A 109 -22.60 -4.96 -19.16
C LYS A 109 -24.06 -4.65 -18.91
N ALA A 110 -24.51 -3.43 -19.18
CA ALA A 110 -25.89 -3.03 -18.97
C ALA A 110 -26.84 -3.78 -19.94
N THR A 111 -27.99 -4.27 -19.45
CA THR A 111 -29.04 -4.91 -20.27
C THR A 111 -30.26 -4.00 -20.48
N ARG A 112 -30.25 -2.83 -19.84
CA ARG A 112 -31.20 -1.72 -20.00
C ARG A 112 -30.44 -0.39 -19.95
N GLU A 113 -31.14 0.71 -20.15
CA GLU A 113 -30.61 2.02 -19.76
C GLU A 113 -30.53 2.14 -18.23
N ILE A 114 -29.41 2.63 -17.73
CA ILE A 114 -29.13 2.95 -16.33
C ILE A 114 -28.71 4.42 -16.30
N LYS A 115 -29.37 5.24 -15.47
CA LYS A 115 -29.04 6.68 -15.37
C LYS A 115 -27.94 6.94 -14.36
N ALA A 116 -27.16 8.00 -14.58
CA ALA A 116 -26.25 8.53 -13.57
C ALA A 116 -26.98 8.71 -12.22
N GLU A 117 -26.29 8.43 -11.11
CA GLU A 117 -26.85 8.44 -9.74
C GLU A 117 -27.94 7.39 -9.45
N GLU A 118 -28.33 6.54 -10.41
CA GLU A 118 -29.26 5.45 -10.17
C GLU A 118 -28.61 4.34 -9.33
N LEU A 119 -29.24 3.97 -8.20
CA LEU A 119 -28.86 2.78 -7.41
C LEU A 119 -29.22 1.50 -8.18
N PHE A 120 -28.27 1.01 -8.97
CA PHE A 120 -28.44 -0.16 -9.83
C PHE A 120 -27.86 -1.45 -9.22
N LEU A 121 -26.93 -1.34 -8.26
CA LEU A 121 -26.25 -2.49 -7.67
C LEU A 121 -26.11 -2.39 -6.13
N TRP A 122 -26.56 -3.41 -5.41
CA TRP A 122 -26.32 -3.58 -3.97
C TRP A 122 -25.98 -5.02 -3.59
N VAL A 123 -25.12 -5.19 -2.56
CA VAL A 123 -24.62 -6.49 -2.08
C VAL A 123 -24.68 -6.57 -0.55
N PRO A 124 -25.62 -7.34 0.04
CA PRO A 124 -25.74 -7.53 1.49
C PRO A 124 -24.48 -8.15 2.14
N ARG A 125 -24.13 -7.73 3.37
CA ARG A 125 -22.91 -8.16 4.08
C ARG A 125 -22.70 -9.68 4.08
N LYS A 126 -23.78 -10.44 4.22
CA LYS A 126 -23.78 -11.91 4.23
C LYS A 126 -23.00 -12.53 3.06
N LEU A 127 -23.00 -11.90 1.89
CA LEU A 127 -22.30 -12.38 0.69
C LEU A 127 -20.79 -12.11 0.71
N LEU A 128 -20.33 -11.13 1.48
CA LEU A 128 -18.92 -10.72 1.51
C LEU A 128 -18.05 -11.77 2.21
N MET A 129 -16.76 -11.80 1.85
CA MET A 129 -15.73 -12.48 2.63
C MET A 129 -14.96 -11.43 3.41
N THR A 130 -15.02 -11.45 4.74
CA THR A 130 -14.44 -10.43 5.63
C THR A 130 -13.41 -11.02 6.57
N VAL A 131 -12.66 -10.16 7.29
CA VAL A 131 -11.80 -10.62 8.39
C VAL A 131 -12.64 -11.26 9.52
N GLU A 132 -13.91 -10.85 9.68
CA GLU A 132 -14.88 -11.40 10.63
C GLU A 132 -15.32 -12.81 10.22
N SER A 133 -15.69 -13.03 8.96
CA SER A 133 -16.01 -14.37 8.46
C SER A 133 -14.79 -15.29 8.51
N ALA A 134 -13.58 -14.76 8.26
CA ALA A 134 -12.33 -15.48 8.42
C ALA A 134 -12.10 -15.98 9.86
N LYS A 135 -12.30 -15.12 10.87
CA LYS A 135 -12.22 -15.46 12.30
C LYS A 135 -13.22 -16.55 12.70
N ASN A 136 -14.40 -16.54 12.09
CA ASN A 136 -15.48 -17.49 12.37
C ASN A 136 -15.41 -18.78 11.52
N SER A 137 -14.47 -18.86 10.57
CA SER A 137 -14.26 -20.03 9.70
C SER A 137 -13.34 -21.09 10.34
N VAL A 138 -13.01 -22.14 9.57
CA VAL A 138 -11.99 -23.14 9.95
C VAL A 138 -10.61 -22.51 10.25
N LEU A 139 -10.32 -21.32 9.71
CA LEU A 139 -9.09 -20.56 9.96
C LEU A 139 -9.02 -19.99 11.39
N GLY A 140 -10.15 -19.77 12.07
CA GLY A 140 -10.24 -19.08 13.36
C GLY A 140 -9.34 -19.64 14.46
N SER A 141 -9.16 -20.98 14.47
CA SER A 141 -8.26 -21.64 15.43
C SER A 141 -6.78 -21.29 15.22
N LEU A 142 -6.35 -21.04 13.98
CA LEU A 142 -4.98 -20.59 13.68
C LEU A 142 -4.86 -19.07 13.85
N TYR A 143 -5.87 -18.31 13.38
CA TYR A 143 -5.96 -16.86 13.55
C TYR A 143 -5.76 -16.43 15.02
N SER A 144 -6.35 -17.14 15.99
CA SER A 144 -6.21 -16.79 17.41
C SER A 144 -4.79 -16.93 17.98
N GLN A 145 -3.88 -17.61 17.28
CA GLN A 145 -2.50 -17.87 17.72
C GLN A 145 -1.44 -17.15 16.86
N ASP A 146 -1.73 -16.90 15.59
CA ASP A 146 -0.78 -16.31 14.65
C ASP A 146 -0.83 -14.77 14.64
N ARG A 147 0.29 -14.14 15.02
CA ARG A 147 0.40 -12.67 15.12
C ARG A 147 0.33 -11.96 13.77
N ILE A 148 0.74 -12.62 12.68
CA ILE A 148 0.68 -12.02 11.34
C ILE A 148 -0.77 -12.00 10.87
N LEU A 149 -1.53 -13.08 11.06
CA LEU A 149 -2.97 -13.09 10.75
C LEU A 149 -3.74 -12.02 11.55
N GLN A 150 -3.41 -11.83 12.83
CA GLN A 150 -4.05 -10.80 13.68
C GLN A 150 -3.71 -9.37 13.26
N ALA A 151 -2.47 -9.10 12.85
CA ALA A 151 -2.02 -7.77 12.46
C ALA A 151 -2.34 -7.41 11.00
N MET A 152 -2.51 -8.40 10.12
CA MET A 152 -2.60 -8.21 8.67
C MET A 152 -3.89 -8.81 8.10
N GLY A 153 -4.97 -8.02 8.14
CA GLY A 153 -6.30 -8.43 7.67
C GLY A 153 -6.33 -8.90 6.20
N ASN A 154 -5.50 -8.31 5.34
CA ASN A 154 -5.33 -8.71 3.93
C ASN A 154 -4.75 -10.13 3.80
N ILE A 155 -3.77 -10.50 4.64
CA ILE A 155 -3.23 -11.88 4.68
C ILE A 155 -4.30 -12.83 5.24
N THR A 156 -5.05 -12.41 6.26
CA THR A 156 -6.18 -13.21 6.79
C THR A 156 -7.25 -13.46 5.73
N LEU A 157 -7.61 -12.47 4.90
CA LEU A 157 -8.49 -12.69 3.74
C LEU A 157 -7.91 -13.69 2.74
N ALA A 158 -6.61 -13.62 2.44
CA ALA A 158 -5.97 -14.54 1.50
C ALA A 158 -6.04 -16.00 2.00
N PHE A 159 -5.80 -16.24 3.30
CA PHE A 159 -5.96 -17.57 3.89
C PHE A 159 -7.42 -18.01 4.02
N HIS A 160 -8.34 -17.08 4.28
CA HIS A 160 -9.77 -17.39 4.29
C HIS A 160 -10.24 -17.84 2.90
N LEU A 161 -9.89 -17.09 1.86
CA LEU A 161 -10.17 -17.40 0.46
C LEU A 161 -9.63 -18.79 0.06
N LEU A 162 -8.40 -19.13 0.47
CA LEU A 162 -7.83 -20.46 0.21
C LEU A 162 -8.52 -21.60 0.97
N CYS A 163 -8.84 -21.39 2.24
CA CYS A 163 -9.55 -22.40 3.04
C CYS A 163 -10.94 -22.68 2.47
N GLU A 164 -11.66 -21.64 2.06
CA GLU A 164 -12.99 -21.77 1.44
C GLU A 164 -12.92 -22.33 0.01
N ARG A 165 -11.90 -21.95 -0.79
CA ARG A 165 -11.65 -22.56 -2.12
C ARG A 165 -11.48 -24.07 -2.02
N ALA A 166 -10.82 -24.55 -0.97
CA ALA A 166 -10.58 -25.97 -0.74
C ALA A 166 -11.71 -26.69 0.01
N ASN A 167 -12.81 -26.00 0.33
CA ASN A 167 -14.03 -26.57 0.92
C ASN A 167 -15.13 -26.74 -0.15
N PRO A 168 -15.43 -27.97 -0.63
CA PRO A 168 -16.46 -28.21 -1.65
C PRO A 168 -17.88 -27.84 -1.24
N ASN A 169 -18.12 -27.54 0.04
CA ASN A 169 -19.41 -27.11 0.58
C ASN A 169 -19.33 -25.65 1.11
N SER A 170 -18.36 -24.85 0.68
CA SER A 170 -18.25 -23.46 1.09
C SER A 170 -19.48 -22.65 0.64
N PHE A 171 -19.98 -21.78 1.52
CA PHE A 171 -21.03 -20.83 1.17
C PHE A 171 -20.61 -19.89 0.03
N TRP A 172 -19.33 -19.52 -0.02
CA TRP A 172 -18.78 -18.62 -1.04
C TRP A 172 -18.27 -19.35 -2.30
N LEU A 173 -18.49 -20.66 -2.43
CA LEU A 173 -18.02 -21.42 -3.59
C LEU A 173 -18.49 -20.82 -4.95
N PRO A 174 -19.75 -20.34 -5.10
CA PRO A 174 -20.19 -19.69 -6.35
C PRO A 174 -19.34 -18.47 -6.73
N TYR A 175 -18.96 -17.64 -5.75
CA TYR A 175 -18.04 -16.52 -5.95
C TYR A 175 -16.62 -17.00 -6.29
N ILE A 176 -16.07 -17.94 -5.51
CA ILE A 176 -14.68 -18.40 -5.67
C ILE A 176 -14.45 -19.11 -7.02
N GLN A 177 -15.47 -19.78 -7.56
CA GLN A 177 -15.42 -20.39 -8.89
C GLN A 177 -15.42 -19.36 -10.05
N THR A 178 -15.92 -18.15 -9.79
CA THR A 178 -15.95 -17.04 -10.77
C THR A 178 -14.77 -16.08 -10.68
N LEU A 179 -13.81 -16.31 -9.77
CA LEU A 179 -12.57 -15.53 -9.72
C LEU A 179 -11.63 -15.85 -10.90
N PRO A 180 -10.76 -14.90 -11.31
CA PRO A 180 -9.64 -15.19 -12.20
C PRO A 180 -8.77 -16.33 -11.63
N SER A 181 -8.16 -17.14 -12.51
CA SER A 181 -7.18 -18.16 -12.08
C SER A 181 -5.74 -17.63 -12.09
N GLU A 182 -5.50 -16.54 -12.82
CA GLU A 182 -4.23 -15.82 -12.95
C GLU A 182 -4.53 -14.31 -12.95
N TYR A 183 -3.50 -13.49 -12.72
CA TYR A 183 -3.58 -12.03 -12.60
C TYR A 183 -2.30 -11.40 -13.14
N ASP A 184 -2.39 -10.18 -13.68
CA ASP A 184 -1.25 -9.46 -14.25
C ASP A 184 -0.54 -8.57 -13.19
N THR A 185 -0.52 -9.00 -11.93
CA THR A 185 0.30 -8.35 -10.89
C THR A 185 1.78 -8.73 -11.10
N PRO A 186 2.76 -7.91 -10.66
CA PRO A 186 4.20 -8.20 -10.85
C PRO A 186 4.71 -9.52 -10.25
N LEU A 187 3.91 -10.21 -9.43
CA LEU A 187 4.16 -11.60 -9.00
C LEU A 187 4.05 -12.63 -10.14
N TYR A 188 3.44 -12.26 -11.27
CA TYR A 188 3.25 -13.08 -12.46
C TYR A 188 4.17 -12.70 -13.62
N PHE A 189 4.84 -11.55 -13.54
CA PHE A 189 5.76 -11.09 -14.58
C PHE A 189 6.98 -12.02 -14.69
N GLU A 190 7.52 -12.13 -15.89
CA GLU A 190 8.82 -12.74 -16.15
C GLU A 190 10.00 -11.85 -15.72
N GLU A 191 11.19 -12.45 -15.63
CA GLU A 191 12.39 -11.72 -15.16
C GLU A 191 12.70 -10.52 -16.09
N ASP A 192 12.67 -10.77 -17.40
CA ASP A 192 12.91 -9.77 -18.44
C ASP A 192 11.83 -8.67 -18.46
N GLU A 193 10.58 -9.01 -18.12
CA GLU A 193 9.45 -8.05 -18.03
C GLU A 193 9.66 -7.08 -16.86
N VAL A 194 10.10 -7.58 -15.69
CA VAL A 194 10.49 -6.73 -14.55
C VAL A 194 11.80 -5.98 -14.84
N GLN A 195 12.68 -6.52 -15.70
CA GLN A 195 13.93 -5.85 -16.08
C GLN A 195 13.68 -4.49 -16.76
N TYR A 196 12.57 -4.33 -17.49
CA TYR A 196 12.19 -3.05 -18.09
C TYR A 196 11.97 -1.93 -17.07
N LEU A 197 11.65 -2.25 -15.81
CA LEU A 197 11.48 -1.29 -14.72
C LEU A 197 12.81 -0.88 -14.05
N GLN A 198 13.97 -1.40 -14.46
CA GLN A 198 15.24 -0.98 -13.86
C GLN A 198 15.43 0.54 -14.00
N SER A 199 15.90 1.20 -12.93
CA SER A 199 16.01 2.67 -12.74
C SER A 199 14.70 3.47 -12.55
N THR A 200 13.55 2.80 -12.46
CA THR A 200 12.27 3.44 -12.07
C THR A 200 12.15 3.61 -10.55
N GLN A 201 11.14 4.36 -10.12
CA GLN A 201 10.73 4.40 -8.71
C GLN A 201 9.93 3.15 -8.33
N ALA A 202 9.03 2.69 -9.21
CA ALA A 202 8.13 1.56 -8.98
C ALA A 202 8.85 0.22 -8.72
N ILE A 203 10.05 -0.01 -9.28
CA ILE A 203 10.73 -1.32 -9.15
C ILE A 203 11.05 -1.71 -7.69
N HIS A 204 11.30 -0.73 -6.81
CA HIS A 204 11.53 -1.00 -5.39
C HIS A 204 10.29 -1.59 -4.70
N ASP A 205 9.10 -1.13 -5.09
CA ASP A 205 7.83 -1.65 -4.58
C ASP A 205 7.53 -3.04 -5.16
N VAL A 206 7.92 -3.32 -6.43
CA VAL A 206 7.90 -4.67 -7.03
C VAL A 206 8.81 -5.65 -6.29
N PHE A 207 10.07 -5.27 -6.03
CA PHE A 207 11.00 -6.10 -5.25
C PHE A 207 10.47 -6.39 -3.84
N SER A 208 9.92 -5.36 -3.18
CA SER A 208 9.27 -5.47 -1.87
C SER A 208 8.10 -6.46 -1.92
N GLN A 209 7.19 -6.32 -2.90
CA GLN A 209 6.05 -7.23 -3.07
C GLN A 209 6.49 -8.69 -3.25
N TYR A 210 7.47 -8.95 -4.11
CA TYR A 210 7.98 -10.31 -4.38
C TYR A 210 8.66 -10.92 -3.14
N LYS A 211 9.55 -10.16 -2.48
CA LYS A 211 10.24 -10.59 -1.25
C LYS A 211 9.27 -10.80 -0.08
N ASN A 212 8.24 -9.97 0.05
CA ASN A 212 7.22 -10.09 1.09
C ASN A 212 6.34 -11.33 0.86
N THR A 213 5.83 -11.53 -0.36
CA THR A 213 5.01 -12.69 -0.72
C THR A 213 5.79 -14.00 -0.53
N ALA A 214 7.05 -14.05 -0.97
CA ALA A 214 7.92 -15.20 -0.77
C ALA A 214 8.22 -15.49 0.72
N ARG A 215 8.48 -14.45 1.53
CA ARG A 215 8.68 -14.59 2.98
C ARG A 215 7.41 -15.12 3.67
N GLN A 216 6.26 -14.55 3.36
CA GLN A 216 4.97 -14.92 3.94
C GLN A 216 4.59 -16.36 3.56
N TYR A 217 4.72 -16.72 2.28
CA TYR A 217 4.53 -18.11 1.83
C TYR A 217 5.39 -19.08 2.64
N ALA A 218 6.70 -18.82 2.74
CA ALA A 218 7.63 -19.71 3.41
C ALA A 218 7.37 -19.81 4.94
N TYR A 219 6.99 -18.69 5.56
CA TYR A 219 6.55 -18.63 6.96
C TYR A 219 5.30 -19.49 7.18
N PHE A 220 4.23 -19.22 6.44
CA PHE A 220 2.96 -19.91 6.62
C PHE A 220 3.01 -21.38 6.22
N TYR A 221 3.81 -21.75 5.22
CA TYR A 221 4.05 -23.17 4.91
C TYR A 221 4.62 -23.89 6.14
N LYS A 222 5.63 -23.31 6.81
CA LYS A 222 6.18 -23.87 8.04
C LYS A 222 5.13 -23.92 9.16
N VAL A 223 4.39 -22.83 9.40
CA VAL A 223 3.33 -22.76 10.42
C VAL A 223 2.25 -23.82 10.17
N ILE A 224 1.73 -23.94 8.96
CA ILE A 224 0.71 -24.94 8.59
C ILE A 224 1.26 -26.36 8.81
N GLN A 225 2.53 -26.60 8.48
CA GLN A 225 3.14 -27.91 8.65
C GLN A 225 3.50 -28.26 10.10
N THR A 226 3.75 -27.30 11.01
CA THR A 226 4.13 -27.61 12.41
C THR A 226 3.09 -27.27 13.48
N HIS A 227 2.18 -26.31 13.26
CA HIS A 227 1.30 -25.79 14.31
C HIS A 227 0.06 -26.69 14.53
N PRO A 228 -0.27 -27.11 15.76
CA PRO A 228 -1.42 -27.98 16.04
C PRO A 228 -2.76 -27.43 15.52
N ASN A 229 -3.01 -26.13 15.69
CA ASN A 229 -4.26 -25.50 15.25
C ASN A 229 -4.43 -25.42 13.72
N ALA A 230 -3.37 -25.69 12.95
CA ALA A 230 -3.45 -25.80 11.49
C ALA A 230 -3.86 -27.21 11.01
N SER A 231 -3.93 -28.22 11.89
CA SER A 231 -4.19 -29.63 11.54
C SER A 231 -5.52 -29.90 10.84
N LYS A 232 -6.53 -29.03 11.06
CA LYS A 232 -7.86 -29.12 10.42
C LYS A 232 -8.00 -28.30 9.14
N LEU A 233 -6.98 -27.51 8.77
CA LEU A 233 -7.04 -26.69 7.55
C LEU A 233 -6.84 -27.60 6.33
N PRO A 234 -7.60 -27.41 5.24
CA PRO A 234 -7.35 -28.16 4.00
C PRO A 234 -5.95 -27.90 3.43
N LEU A 235 -5.35 -26.75 3.78
CA LEU A 235 -3.98 -26.36 3.47
C LEU A 235 -2.91 -27.28 4.07
N LYS A 236 -3.26 -28.11 5.05
CA LYS A 236 -2.37 -29.11 5.64
C LYS A 236 -1.94 -30.16 4.61
N ASP A 237 -2.87 -30.58 3.75
CA ASP A 237 -2.66 -31.59 2.71
C ASP A 237 -2.00 -31.01 1.45
N SER A 238 -2.26 -29.74 1.14
CA SER A 238 -1.64 -29.03 0.01
C SER A 238 -1.69 -27.52 0.18
N PHE A 239 -0.52 -26.89 0.08
CA PHE A 239 -0.35 -25.44 0.06
C PHE A 239 0.89 -25.08 -0.78
N THR A 240 0.67 -24.68 -2.03
CA THR A 240 1.72 -24.34 -2.98
C THR A 240 2.03 -22.84 -2.97
N TYR A 241 3.15 -22.45 -3.59
CA TYR A 241 3.43 -21.04 -3.82
C TYR A 241 2.39 -20.41 -4.75
N ASP A 242 1.91 -21.16 -5.76
CA ASP A 242 0.88 -20.69 -6.68
C ASP A 242 -0.47 -20.47 -5.99
N ASP A 243 -0.85 -21.31 -5.01
CA ASP A 243 -2.01 -21.04 -4.13
C ASP A 243 -1.86 -19.68 -3.43
N TYR A 244 -0.72 -19.45 -2.78
CA TYR A 244 -0.50 -18.23 -2.01
C TYR A 244 -0.43 -16.99 -2.90
N ARG A 245 0.29 -17.06 -4.02
CA ARG A 245 0.39 -15.99 -5.02
C ARG A 245 -0.98 -15.62 -5.59
N TRP A 246 -1.79 -16.62 -5.97
CA TRP A 246 -3.15 -16.42 -6.43
C TRP A 246 -4.02 -15.77 -5.36
N ALA A 247 -3.91 -16.20 -4.11
CA ALA A 247 -4.72 -15.67 -3.01
C ALA A 247 -4.38 -14.21 -2.66
N VAL A 248 -3.09 -13.86 -2.56
CA VAL A 248 -2.71 -12.47 -2.30
C VAL A 248 -3.00 -11.55 -3.48
N SER A 249 -2.90 -12.06 -4.72
CA SER A 249 -3.29 -11.30 -5.92
C SER A 249 -4.80 -11.08 -5.99
N SER A 250 -5.60 -12.11 -5.71
CA SER A 250 -7.06 -12.00 -5.57
C SER A 250 -7.46 -10.96 -4.52
N VAL A 251 -6.76 -10.91 -3.40
CA VAL A 251 -7.04 -9.93 -2.34
C VAL A 251 -6.58 -8.53 -2.73
N MET A 252 -5.34 -8.33 -3.17
CA MET A 252 -4.86 -6.97 -3.44
C MET A 252 -5.61 -6.28 -4.60
N THR A 253 -6.06 -7.06 -5.59
CA THR A 253 -6.80 -6.54 -6.76
C THR A 253 -8.29 -6.29 -6.48
N ARG A 254 -8.89 -6.86 -5.42
CA ARG A 254 -10.35 -6.84 -5.17
C ARG A 254 -10.80 -6.52 -3.74
N GLN A 255 -9.88 -6.30 -2.79
CA GLN A 255 -10.23 -5.97 -1.41
C GLN A 255 -10.72 -4.53 -1.26
N ASN A 256 -11.66 -4.34 -0.34
CA ASN A 256 -12.26 -3.05 -0.01
C ASN A 256 -12.24 -2.85 1.50
N GLN A 257 -12.19 -1.60 1.96
CA GLN A 257 -12.46 -1.26 3.35
C GLN A 257 -13.94 -0.94 3.50
N ILE A 258 -14.58 -1.57 4.49
CA ILE A 258 -15.98 -1.34 4.86
C ILE A 258 -16.08 -1.16 6.38
N PRO A 259 -17.12 -0.50 6.90
CA PRO A 259 -17.36 -0.50 8.35
C PRO A 259 -17.68 -1.91 8.86
N THR A 260 -17.36 -2.16 10.13
CA THR A 260 -17.88 -3.31 10.89
C THR A 260 -19.39 -3.18 11.12
N GLU A 261 -20.06 -4.27 11.49
CA GLU A 261 -21.53 -4.32 11.71
C GLU A 261 -22.03 -3.30 12.75
N ASP A 262 -21.18 -2.93 13.71
CA ASP A 262 -21.43 -1.92 14.75
C ASP A 262 -21.04 -0.50 14.34
N GLY A 263 -20.56 -0.29 13.11
CA GLY A 263 -20.04 1.00 12.60
C GLY A 263 -18.78 1.54 13.30
N SER A 264 -18.25 0.84 14.32
CA SER A 264 -17.21 1.39 15.21
C SER A 264 -15.80 1.40 14.62
N ARG A 265 -15.54 0.52 13.64
CA ARG A 265 -14.22 0.26 13.05
C ARG A 265 -14.36 -0.03 11.55
N VAL A 266 -13.22 -0.11 10.87
CA VAL A 266 -13.14 -0.63 9.49
C VAL A 266 -12.60 -2.06 9.49
N THR A 267 -13.06 -2.85 8.53
CA THR A 267 -12.56 -4.19 8.21
C THR A 267 -12.29 -4.30 6.70
N LEU A 268 -11.52 -5.31 6.31
CA LEU A 268 -11.28 -5.63 4.90
C LEU A 268 -12.28 -6.68 4.42
N ALA A 269 -12.79 -6.49 3.21
CA ALA A 269 -13.76 -7.37 2.58
C ALA A 269 -13.50 -7.60 1.09
N LEU A 270 -13.83 -8.80 0.61
CA LEU A 270 -14.12 -9.07 -0.80
C LEU A 270 -15.64 -8.93 -1.01
N ILE A 271 -16.06 -8.24 -2.08
CA ILE A 271 -17.47 -7.90 -2.35
C ILE A 271 -17.89 -8.56 -3.67
N PRO A 272 -18.44 -9.79 -3.64
CA PRO A 272 -18.84 -10.50 -4.85
C PRO A 272 -19.83 -9.71 -5.69
N LEU A 273 -19.83 -9.99 -7.00
CA LEU A 273 -20.68 -9.37 -8.03
C LEU A 273 -20.31 -7.91 -8.33
N TRP A 274 -20.28 -7.03 -7.31
CA TRP A 274 -19.84 -5.64 -7.48
C TRP A 274 -18.38 -5.55 -7.97
N ASP A 275 -17.50 -6.41 -7.46
CA ASP A 275 -16.09 -6.45 -7.84
C ASP A 275 -15.84 -6.93 -9.29
N MET A 276 -16.89 -7.24 -10.05
CA MET A 276 -16.83 -7.44 -11.50
C MET A 276 -16.94 -6.14 -12.31
N CYS A 277 -17.24 -4.99 -11.72
CA CYS A 277 -17.17 -3.70 -12.43
C CYS A 277 -15.70 -3.32 -12.68
N ASN A 278 -15.36 -2.97 -13.92
CA ASN A 278 -14.02 -2.52 -14.29
C ASN A 278 -13.79 -1.03 -14.02
N HIS A 279 -12.54 -0.57 -14.15
CA HIS A 279 -12.14 0.79 -13.85
C HIS A 279 -12.39 1.79 -14.98
N THR A 280 -12.87 2.99 -14.65
CA THR A 280 -12.68 4.20 -15.47
C THR A 280 -12.49 5.45 -14.60
N ASN A 281 -12.02 6.57 -15.17
CA ASN A 281 -11.90 7.86 -14.48
C ASN A 281 -13.26 8.37 -13.98
N GLY A 282 -13.30 9.00 -12.80
CA GLY A 282 -14.55 9.50 -12.22
C GLY A 282 -14.43 9.83 -10.74
N LEU A 283 -15.54 9.67 -10.01
CA LEU A 283 -15.63 9.82 -8.56
C LEU A 283 -16.13 8.52 -7.91
N ILE A 284 -15.85 8.31 -6.62
CA ILE A 284 -16.31 7.10 -5.93
C ILE A 284 -17.82 7.17 -5.73
N THR A 285 -18.57 6.32 -6.46
CA THR A 285 -20.03 6.18 -6.36
C THR A 285 -20.49 4.91 -5.65
N THR A 286 -19.58 4.24 -4.93
CA THR A 286 -19.90 3.09 -4.08
C THR A 286 -19.75 3.47 -2.61
N GLY A 287 -20.81 3.23 -1.83
CA GLY A 287 -20.86 3.43 -0.39
C GLY A 287 -21.20 2.15 0.37
N TYR A 288 -21.18 2.25 1.70
CA TYR A 288 -21.69 1.22 2.58
C TYR A 288 -22.89 1.76 3.36
N ASN A 289 -24.05 1.15 3.16
CA ASN A 289 -25.27 1.47 3.89
C ASN A 289 -25.30 0.60 5.16
N LEU A 290 -25.13 1.25 6.33
CA LEU A 290 -25.17 0.59 7.64
C LEU A 290 -26.59 0.25 8.11
N GLU A 291 -27.63 0.93 7.60
CA GLU A 291 -29.02 0.69 7.99
C GLU A 291 -29.55 -0.60 7.34
N ASP A 292 -29.24 -0.82 6.05
CA ASP A 292 -29.58 -2.03 5.29
C ASP A 292 -28.46 -3.11 5.31
N ASP A 293 -27.36 -2.87 6.05
CA ASP A 293 -26.14 -3.70 6.15
C ASP A 293 -25.63 -4.26 4.80
N ARG A 294 -25.43 -3.36 3.82
CA ARG A 294 -25.05 -3.70 2.45
C ARG A 294 -24.15 -2.67 1.78
N CYS A 295 -23.35 -3.14 0.82
CA CYS A 295 -22.69 -2.27 -0.14
C CYS A 295 -23.71 -1.75 -1.15
N GLU A 296 -23.62 -0.49 -1.55
CA GLU A 296 -24.49 0.15 -2.54
C GLU A 296 -23.65 0.91 -3.56
N CYS A 297 -23.95 0.74 -4.85
CA CYS A 297 -23.30 1.45 -5.94
C CYS A 297 -24.34 2.16 -6.80
N VAL A 298 -24.22 3.48 -6.86
CA VAL A 298 -24.95 4.29 -7.85
C VAL A 298 -24.11 4.40 -9.13
N ALA A 299 -24.78 4.52 -10.27
CA ALA A 299 -24.08 4.60 -11.55
C ALA A 299 -23.24 5.89 -11.64
N LEU A 300 -21.97 5.73 -12.01
CA LEU A 300 -21.01 6.84 -12.19
C LEU A 300 -21.43 7.82 -13.29
N GLN A 301 -22.14 7.33 -14.30
CA GLN A 301 -22.61 8.06 -15.47
C GLN A 301 -23.80 7.31 -16.09
N ASP A 302 -24.43 7.88 -17.12
CA ASP A 302 -25.42 7.15 -17.92
C ASP A 302 -24.75 5.96 -18.65
N PHE A 303 -25.36 4.78 -18.56
CA PHE A 303 -25.00 3.59 -19.33
C PHE A 303 -26.19 3.11 -20.16
N LYS A 304 -26.02 2.95 -21.47
CA LYS A 304 -27.05 2.39 -22.35
C LYS A 304 -26.99 0.87 -22.36
N ALA A 305 -28.10 0.23 -22.73
CA ALA A 305 -28.13 -1.21 -22.96
C ALA A 305 -27.04 -1.63 -23.98
N GLY A 306 -26.17 -2.54 -23.57
CA GLY A 306 -25.01 -3.02 -24.33
C GLY A 306 -23.67 -2.37 -23.96
N GLU A 307 -23.64 -1.27 -23.20
CA GLU A 307 -22.40 -0.62 -22.76
C GLU A 307 -21.81 -1.32 -21.50
N GLN A 308 -20.49 -1.30 -21.35
CA GLN A 308 -19.80 -1.77 -20.14
C GLN A 308 -20.09 -0.83 -18.97
N ILE A 309 -20.41 -1.40 -17.81
CA ILE A 309 -20.62 -0.66 -16.56
C ILE A 309 -19.26 -0.57 -15.85
N TYR A 310 -18.80 0.67 -15.65
CA TYR A 310 -17.55 0.97 -14.99
C TYR A 310 -17.76 1.68 -13.65
N ILE A 311 -16.76 1.59 -12.78
CA ILE A 311 -16.67 2.35 -11.53
C ILE A 311 -15.30 3.03 -11.40
N PHE A 312 -15.24 4.10 -10.61
CA PHE A 312 -13.97 4.69 -10.23
C PHE A 312 -13.39 3.96 -9.02
N TYR A 313 -12.22 3.32 -9.17
CA TYR A 313 -11.57 2.53 -8.12
C TYR A 313 -10.92 3.38 -7.01
N GLY A 314 -10.94 4.72 -7.14
CA GLY A 314 -10.21 5.65 -6.27
C GLY A 314 -8.98 6.25 -6.95
N THR A 315 -8.43 7.30 -6.33
CA THR A 315 -7.37 8.16 -6.88
C THR A 315 -5.98 7.52 -6.85
N ARG A 316 -5.82 6.33 -7.44
CA ARG A 316 -4.56 5.58 -7.46
C ARG A 316 -3.64 6.01 -8.61
N SER A 317 -2.33 5.92 -8.40
CA SER A 317 -1.34 6.14 -9.47
C SER A 317 -1.22 4.90 -10.37
N ASN A 318 -0.60 5.03 -11.54
CA ASN A 318 -0.36 3.86 -12.39
C ASN A 318 0.65 2.89 -11.77
N ALA A 319 1.58 3.35 -10.92
CA ALA A 319 2.40 2.45 -10.12
C ALA A 319 1.55 1.61 -9.16
N GLU A 320 0.56 2.21 -8.52
CA GLU A 320 -0.37 1.51 -7.61
C GLU A 320 -1.32 0.58 -8.38
N PHE A 321 -1.84 0.99 -9.55
CA PHE A 321 -2.67 0.13 -10.39
C PHE A 321 -1.88 -1.07 -10.94
N VAL A 322 -0.67 -0.89 -11.45
CA VAL A 322 0.16 -2.01 -11.94
C VAL A 322 0.49 -2.97 -10.79
N ILE A 323 1.02 -2.44 -9.68
CA ILE A 323 1.54 -3.28 -8.59
C ILE A 323 0.42 -3.96 -7.80
N HIS A 324 -0.70 -3.27 -7.52
CA HIS A 324 -1.76 -3.76 -6.63
C HIS A 324 -3.07 -4.11 -7.34
N SER A 325 -3.33 -3.61 -8.55
CA SER A 325 -4.54 -3.95 -9.32
C SER A 325 -4.28 -4.78 -10.57
N GLY A 326 -3.02 -4.94 -11.00
CA GLY A 326 -2.65 -5.75 -12.15
C GLY A 326 -3.04 -5.14 -13.50
N PHE A 327 -3.08 -3.80 -13.63
CA PHE A 327 -3.27 -3.16 -14.94
C PHE A 327 -2.59 -1.78 -14.98
N PHE A 328 -2.29 -1.29 -16.18
CA PHE A 328 -1.90 0.11 -16.40
C PHE A 328 -3.13 0.86 -16.94
N PHE A 329 -3.43 2.05 -16.42
CA PHE A 329 -4.56 2.85 -16.89
C PHE A 329 -4.10 4.04 -17.73
N ASP A 330 -4.45 4.02 -19.02
CA ASP A 330 -4.24 5.16 -19.90
C ASP A 330 -5.04 6.38 -19.45
N ASN A 331 -4.46 7.57 -19.64
CA ASN A 331 -5.09 8.84 -19.29
C ASN A 331 -5.55 8.95 -17.81
N ASN A 332 -4.90 8.24 -16.88
CA ASN A 332 -5.13 8.34 -15.43
C ASN A 332 -4.91 9.79 -14.94
N SER A 333 -5.99 10.47 -14.52
CA SER A 333 -5.94 11.85 -14.02
C SER A 333 -5.32 11.99 -12.63
N HIS A 334 -5.04 10.90 -11.93
CA HIS A 334 -4.48 10.87 -10.58
C HIS A 334 -3.06 10.29 -10.53
N ASP A 335 -2.44 10.11 -11.70
CA ASP A 335 -1.09 9.57 -11.80
C ASP A 335 -0.04 10.55 -11.27
N ARG A 336 0.99 9.99 -10.63
CA ARG A 336 1.95 10.76 -9.82
C ARG A 336 3.23 9.97 -9.53
N VAL A 337 4.35 10.70 -9.45
CA VAL A 337 5.66 10.17 -9.03
C VAL A 337 6.07 10.72 -7.67
N LYS A 338 6.89 9.96 -6.94
CA LYS A 338 7.41 10.32 -5.62
C LYS A 338 8.60 11.28 -5.77
N ILE A 339 8.69 12.30 -4.90
CA ILE A 339 9.84 13.19 -4.78
C ILE A 339 10.24 13.35 -3.31
N LYS A 340 11.40 12.80 -2.94
CA LYS A 340 11.93 12.91 -1.57
C LYS A 340 12.70 14.22 -1.39
N LEU A 341 12.24 15.05 -0.45
CA LEU A 341 12.82 16.34 -0.11
C LEU A 341 12.95 16.49 1.42
N GLY A 342 13.93 17.29 1.85
CA GLY A 342 14.13 17.60 3.26
C GLY A 342 15.11 18.74 3.47
N VAL A 343 14.95 19.48 4.56
CA VAL A 343 15.88 20.54 4.95
C VAL A 343 17.14 19.88 5.52
N SER A 344 18.32 20.22 4.98
CA SER A 344 19.58 19.65 5.49
C SER A 344 19.89 20.16 6.89
N LYS A 345 20.31 19.26 7.80
CA LYS A 345 20.85 19.65 9.12
C LYS A 345 22.12 20.51 9.04
N SER A 346 22.74 20.60 7.87
CA SER A 346 23.88 21.50 7.60
C SER A 346 23.46 22.89 7.09
N ASP A 347 22.17 23.17 6.88
CA ASP A 347 21.69 24.51 6.55
C ASP A 347 21.79 25.39 7.80
N ARG A 348 22.39 26.58 7.68
CA ARG A 348 22.49 27.54 8.80
C ARG A 348 21.12 27.95 9.35
N LEU A 349 20.09 27.91 8.50
CA LEU A 349 18.70 28.25 8.83
C LEU A 349 17.86 27.03 9.21
N TYR A 350 18.45 25.84 9.38
CA TYR A 350 17.74 24.58 9.65
C TYR A 350 16.73 24.70 10.80
N ALA A 351 17.13 25.28 11.94
CA ALA A 351 16.27 25.39 13.12
C ALA A 351 15.02 26.26 12.85
N MET A 352 15.20 27.38 12.16
CA MET A 352 14.09 28.29 11.81
C MET A 352 13.15 27.65 10.77
N LYS A 353 13.72 27.03 9.72
CA LYS A 353 12.93 26.29 8.72
C LYS A 353 12.15 25.14 9.34
N ALA A 354 12.78 24.40 10.26
CA ALA A 354 12.13 23.30 10.97
C ALA A 354 10.96 23.77 11.84
N GLU A 355 11.10 24.90 12.54
CA GLU A 355 10.04 25.50 13.35
C GLU A 355 8.86 25.99 12.49
N VAL A 356 9.12 26.70 11.37
CA VAL A 356 8.04 27.14 10.46
C VAL A 356 7.32 25.94 9.85
N LEU A 357 8.05 24.90 9.42
CA LEU A 357 7.45 23.66 8.92
C LEU A 357 6.61 22.95 10.01
N ALA A 358 7.10 22.89 11.26
CA ALA A 358 6.38 22.28 12.37
C ALA A 358 5.06 23.00 12.67
N ARG A 359 5.06 24.35 12.70
CA ARG A 359 3.83 25.16 12.85
C ARG A 359 2.86 24.99 11.68
N ALA A 360 3.37 24.75 10.47
CA ALA A 360 2.56 24.43 9.30
C ALA A 360 2.07 22.96 9.25
N GLY A 361 2.43 22.12 10.22
CA GLY A 361 2.11 20.68 10.21
C GLY A 361 2.85 19.87 9.15
N ILE A 362 4.02 20.33 8.69
CA ILE A 362 4.81 19.73 7.61
C ILE A 362 6.08 19.10 8.17
N PRO A 363 6.44 17.84 7.82
CA PRO A 363 7.70 17.24 8.24
C PRO A 363 8.93 17.95 7.64
N THR A 364 10.04 17.99 8.40
CA THR A 364 11.31 18.55 7.93
C THR A 364 11.97 17.75 6.79
N SER A 365 11.54 16.50 6.59
CA SER A 365 11.93 15.61 5.51
C SER A 365 10.78 14.65 5.21
N SER A 366 10.31 14.60 3.97
CA SER A 366 9.18 13.76 3.54
C SER A 366 9.34 13.25 2.12
N VAL A 367 8.44 12.35 1.72
CA VAL A 367 8.24 11.94 0.32
C VAL A 367 6.94 12.59 -0.16
N PHE A 368 7.08 13.59 -1.01
CA PHE A 368 5.96 14.29 -1.64
C PHE A 368 5.63 13.67 -3.01
N ALA A 369 4.63 14.19 -3.70
CA ALA A 369 4.22 13.75 -5.03
C ALA A 369 4.31 14.88 -6.07
N LEU A 370 4.73 14.53 -7.28
CA LEU A 370 4.52 15.32 -8.50
C LEU A 370 3.42 14.66 -9.32
N HIS A 371 2.43 15.44 -9.77
CA HIS A 371 1.20 14.94 -10.39
C HIS A 371 1.22 15.13 -11.91
N ALA A 372 0.48 14.29 -12.63
CA ALA A 372 0.26 14.42 -14.07
C ALA A 372 -0.61 15.65 -14.45
N THR A 373 -1.33 16.24 -13.49
CA THR A 373 -2.22 17.40 -13.67
C THR A 373 -1.50 18.74 -13.48
N GLU A 374 -2.17 19.85 -13.81
CA GLU A 374 -1.77 21.19 -13.38
C GLU A 374 -2.59 21.62 -12.15
N PRO A 375 -1.99 22.21 -11.10
CA PRO A 375 -0.54 22.34 -10.88
C PRO A 375 0.11 20.98 -10.57
N PRO A 376 1.43 20.80 -10.85
CA PRO A 376 2.12 19.53 -10.62
C PRO A 376 2.38 19.24 -9.14
N ILE A 377 2.27 20.25 -8.26
CA ILE A 377 2.58 20.15 -6.82
C ILE A 377 1.32 20.42 -5.98
N SER A 378 1.22 19.73 -4.84
CA SER A 378 0.17 20.00 -3.85
C SER A 378 0.48 21.23 -3.00
N ALA A 379 -0.53 21.79 -2.33
CA ALA A 379 -0.38 22.89 -1.36
C ALA A 379 0.69 22.59 -0.30
N GLN A 380 0.77 21.35 0.20
CA GLN A 380 1.78 20.94 1.17
C GLN A 380 3.22 20.98 0.59
N LEU A 381 3.40 20.56 -0.67
CA LEU A 381 4.69 20.62 -1.34
C LEU A 381 5.07 22.07 -1.69
N LEU A 382 4.11 22.90 -2.11
CA LEU A 382 4.34 24.35 -2.30
C LEU A 382 4.81 25.02 -1.01
N ALA A 383 4.09 24.81 0.10
CA ALA A 383 4.47 25.31 1.42
C ALA A 383 5.87 24.84 1.85
N PHE A 384 6.18 23.55 1.66
CA PHE A 384 7.51 23.02 1.93
C PHE A 384 8.60 23.71 1.07
N LEU A 385 8.39 23.84 -0.23
CA LEU A 385 9.35 24.44 -1.16
C LEU A 385 9.58 25.94 -0.87
N ARG A 386 8.52 26.66 -0.53
CA ARG A 386 8.56 28.05 -0.06
C ARG A 386 9.48 28.21 1.15
N VAL A 387 9.24 27.44 2.23
CA VAL A 387 10.06 27.48 3.46
C VAL A 387 11.49 26.99 3.19
N PHE A 388 11.66 25.98 2.32
CA PHE A 388 12.99 25.50 1.90
C PHE A 388 13.83 26.60 1.24
N CYS A 389 13.20 27.52 0.50
CA CYS A 389 13.85 28.64 -0.19
C CYS A 389 13.89 29.98 0.56
N MET A 390 13.28 30.08 1.76
CA MET A 390 13.20 31.33 2.51
C MET A 390 14.57 31.93 2.91
N SER A 391 14.61 33.27 2.97
CA SER A 391 15.66 34.04 3.65
C SER A 391 15.51 34.01 5.19
N GLU A 392 16.48 34.57 5.92
CA GLU A 392 16.40 34.67 7.39
C GLU A 392 15.33 35.69 7.83
N GLU A 393 15.14 36.75 7.04
CA GLU A 393 14.12 37.79 7.22
C GLU A 393 12.73 37.22 6.97
N GLU A 394 12.53 36.51 5.86
CA GLU A 394 11.27 35.83 5.55
C GLU A 394 10.91 34.83 6.67
N LEU A 395 11.87 34.04 7.17
CA LEU A 395 11.65 33.13 8.30
C LEU A 395 11.28 33.88 9.59
N LYS A 396 11.92 35.02 9.91
CA LYS A 396 11.56 35.83 11.10
C LYS A 396 10.11 36.30 11.03
N GLU A 397 9.65 36.73 9.86
CA GLU A 397 8.25 37.17 9.65
C GLU A 397 7.21 36.05 9.82
N HIS A 398 7.59 34.78 9.62
CA HIS A 398 6.73 33.62 9.84
C HIS A 398 6.86 33.04 11.27
N LEU A 399 7.77 33.59 12.09
CA LEU A 399 8.03 33.13 13.45
C LEU A 399 7.63 34.15 14.53
N ILE A 400 7.67 35.45 14.21
CA ILE A 400 7.60 36.57 15.14
C ILE A 400 6.66 37.65 14.57
N GLY A 401 5.75 38.16 15.42
CA GLY A 401 4.80 39.23 15.09
C GLY A 401 3.36 38.74 15.03
N GLU A 402 2.41 39.68 15.10
CA GLU A 402 0.98 39.37 15.16
C GLU A 402 0.49 38.59 13.92
N HIS A 403 0.99 38.94 12.73
CA HIS A 403 0.64 38.29 11.46
C HIS A 403 1.42 37.00 11.12
N ALA A 404 2.20 36.44 12.06
CA ALA A 404 3.01 35.25 11.77
C ALA A 404 2.12 34.02 11.47
N ILE A 405 0.95 33.92 12.09
CA ILE A 405 0.00 32.82 11.88
C ILE A 405 -0.66 32.93 10.50
N ASP A 406 -1.14 34.12 10.10
CA ASP A 406 -1.75 34.40 8.79
C ASP A 406 -0.80 34.03 7.62
N LYS A 407 0.49 34.33 7.81
CA LYS A 407 1.55 33.97 6.87
C LYS A 407 1.79 32.47 6.79
N ILE A 408 1.75 31.76 7.92
CA ILE A 408 1.80 30.28 7.93
C ILE A 408 0.59 29.67 7.23
N PHE A 409 -0.62 30.18 7.50
CA PHE A 409 -1.88 29.71 6.89
C PHE A 409 -1.85 29.81 5.35
N THR A 410 -1.26 30.87 4.81
CA THR A 410 -1.18 31.13 3.37
C THR A 410 -0.02 30.42 2.65
N LEU A 411 0.91 29.75 3.37
CA LEU A 411 2.06 29.07 2.76
C LEU A 411 1.67 28.06 1.66
N GLY A 412 0.53 27.39 1.78
CA GLY A 412 0.06 26.42 0.79
C GLY A 412 -0.70 27.00 -0.40
N ASN A 413 -1.03 28.30 -0.40
CA ASN A 413 -1.87 28.92 -1.43
C ASN A 413 -1.03 29.62 -2.51
N SER A 414 -1.21 29.21 -3.78
CA SER A 414 -0.51 29.79 -4.93
C SER A 414 -0.80 31.28 -5.18
N GLU A 415 -1.94 31.79 -4.73
CA GLU A 415 -2.35 33.20 -4.92
C GLU A 415 -1.58 34.17 -3.99
N PHE A 416 -1.06 33.66 -2.87
CA PHE A 416 -0.37 34.46 -1.84
C PHE A 416 1.10 34.01 -1.71
N PRO A 417 2.00 34.47 -2.61
CA PRO A 417 3.44 34.22 -2.51
C PRO A 417 4.08 35.04 -1.39
N ILE A 418 5.09 34.48 -0.73
CA ILE A 418 5.89 35.18 0.29
C ILE A 418 6.60 36.39 -0.32
N SER A 419 7.28 36.16 -1.43
CA SER A 419 7.96 37.17 -2.25
C SER A 419 8.16 36.61 -3.65
N TRP A 420 8.31 37.48 -4.65
CA TRP A 420 8.58 37.04 -6.02
C TRP A 420 9.94 36.32 -6.14
N ASP A 421 10.94 36.72 -5.35
CA ASP A 421 12.25 36.08 -5.29
C ASP A 421 12.17 34.67 -4.67
N ASN A 422 11.34 34.46 -3.63
CA ASN A 422 11.08 33.15 -3.06
C ASN A 422 10.48 32.18 -4.09
N GLU A 423 9.46 32.64 -4.85
CA GLU A 423 8.87 31.87 -5.94
C GLU A 423 9.90 31.56 -7.04
N VAL A 424 10.68 32.55 -7.52
CA VAL A 424 11.73 32.31 -8.53
C VAL A 424 12.73 31.26 -8.07
N LYS A 425 13.17 31.31 -6.79
CA LYS A 425 14.07 30.31 -6.20
C LYS A 425 13.45 28.92 -6.15
N LEU A 426 12.20 28.80 -5.70
CA LEU A 426 11.56 27.49 -5.49
C LEU A 426 11.23 26.78 -6.80
N TRP A 427 10.78 27.52 -7.81
CA TRP A 427 10.52 26.96 -9.14
C TRP A 427 11.82 26.61 -9.87
N THR A 428 12.87 27.43 -9.74
CA THR A 428 14.22 27.09 -10.23
C THR A 428 14.75 25.80 -9.59
N PHE A 429 14.56 25.63 -8.27
CA PHE A 429 14.94 24.41 -7.57
C PHE A 429 14.16 23.19 -8.07
N LEU A 430 12.84 23.32 -8.25
CA LEU A 430 11.98 22.21 -8.69
C LEU A 430 12.31 21.79 -10.12
N GLU A 431 12.47 22.73 -11.05
CA GLU A 431 12.90 22.49 -12.43
C GLU A 431 14.23 21.73 -12.48
N ALA A 432 15.23 22.20 -11.74
CA ALA A 432 16.54 21.55 -11.66
C ALA A 432 16.47 20.16 -11.02
N ARG A 433 15.62 19.97 -10.00
CA ARG A 433 15.45 18.68 -9.32
C ARG A 433 14.72 17.65 -10.18
N ALA A 434 13.62 18.03 -10.83
CA ALA A 434 12.90 17.16 -11.75
C ALA A 434 13.78 16.79 -12.96
N SER A 435 14.54 17.75 -13.50
CA SER A 435 15.54 17.50 -14.55
C SER A 435 16.66 16.56 -14.12
N LEU A 436 17.07 16.59 -12.84
CA LEU A 436 18.07 15.67 -12.30
C LEU A 436 17.51 14.24 -12.14
N LEU A 437 16.25 14.12 -11.68
CA LEU A 437 15.55 12.82 -11.58
C LEU A 437 15.33 12.20 -12.95
N LEU A 438 14.95 12.97 -13.97
CA LEU A 438 14.78 12.47 -15.34
C LEU A 438 16.07 11.84 -15.89
N LYS A 439 17.24 12.37 -15.49
CA LYS A 439 18.56 11.87 -15.88
C LYS A 439 19.01 10.60 -15.13
N THR A 440 18.26 10.11 -14.14
CA THR A 440 18.58 8.83 -13.47
C THR A 440 17.97 7.61 -14.16
N TYR A 441 17.05 7.81 -15.11
CA TYR A 441 16.46 6.73 -15.89
C TYR A 441 17.40 6.27 -17.01
N LYS A 442 17.32 4.97 -17.36
CA LYS A 442 18.13 4.35 -18.42
C LYS A 442 17.69 4.68 -19.85
N THR A 443 16.46 5.15 -20.04
CA THR A 443 15.85 5.45 -21.36
C THR A 443 15.16 6.82 -21.35
N THR A 444 15.03 7.44 -22.51
CA THR A 444 14.27 8.68 -22.72
C THR A 444 12.77 8.42 -22.95
N VAL A 445 11.97 9.48 -23.04
CA VAL A 445 10.54 9.38 -23.39
C VAL A 445 10.37 8.92 -24.85
N GLU A 446 11.23 9.40 -25.74
CA GLU A 446 11.27 9.06 -27.16
C GLU A 446 11.70 7.61 -27.39
N ASP A 447 12.72 7.13 -26.66
CA ASP A 447 13.16 5.73 -26.73
C ASP A 447 12.00 4.78 -26.39
N ASP A 448 11.24 5.09 -25.33
CA ASP A 448 10.16 4.22 -24.85
C ASP A 448 8.94 4.22 -25.77
N LYS A 449 8.57 5.39 -26.33
CA LYS A 449 7.52 5.49 -27.35
C LYS A 449 7.88 4.70 -28.61
N SER A 450 9.09 4.91 -29.11
CA SER A 450 9.65 4.15 -30.24
C SER A 450 9.65 2.64 -29.94
N PHE A 451 10.05 2.23 -28.74
CA PHE A 451 10.08 0.82 -28.35
C PHE A 451 8.68 0.18 -28.33
N LEU A 452 7.67 0.87 -27.78
CA LEU A 452 6.27 0.43 -27.78
C LEU A 452 5.67 0.34 -29.20
N GLU A 453 6.08 1.21 -30.12
CA GLU A 453 5.58 1.21 -31.51
C GLU A 453 6.25 0.17 -32.42
N THR A 454 7.50 -0.23 -32.11
CA THR A 454 8.35 -1.01 -33.02
C THR A 454 8.56 -2.47 -32.63
N HIS A 455 8.21 -2.86 -31.40
CA HIS A 455 8.43 -4.22 -30.89
C HIS A 455 7.10 -4.93 -30.62
N ASP A 456 7.06 -6.23 -30.91
CA ASP A 456 5.99 -7.12 -30.46
C ASP A 456 6.26 -7.49 -28.99
N LEU A 457 5.30 -7.24 -28.10
CA LEU A 457 5.49 -7.21 -26.64
C LEU A 457 4.32 -7.90 -25.92
N THR A 458 4.62 -8.57 -24.80
CA THR A 458 3.60 -9.13 -23.91
C THR A 458 2.83 -8.01 -23.18
N SER A 459 1.62 -8.30 -22.70
CA SER A 459 0.81 -7.38 -21.88
C SER A 459 1.60 -6.83 -20.68
N HIS A 460 2.29 -7.71 -19.95
CA HIS A 460 3.17 -7.34 -18.84
C HIS A 460 4.33 -6.43 -19.26
N ALA A 461 5.00 -6.73 -20.38
CA ALA A 461 6.08 -5.87 -20.90
C ALA A 461 5.55 -4.48 -21.28
N ILE A 462 4.39 -4.42 -21.94
CA ILE A 462 3.70 -3.16 -22.26
C ILE A 462 3.38 -2.39 -20.98
N MET A 463 2.82 -3.04 -19.94
CA MET A 463 2.57 -2.40 -18.63
C MET A 463 3.84 -1.85 -17.98
N ALA A 464 4.94 -2.62 -17.99
CA ALA A 464 6.23 -2.19 -17.44
C ALA A 464 6.81 -0.98 -18.17
N ILE A 465 6.73 -0.96 -19.50
CA ILE A 465 7.27 0.11 -20.34
C ILE A 465 6.37 1.36 -20.29
N LYS A 466 5.05 1.21 -20.27
CA LYS A 466 4.11 2.33 -20.08
C LYS A 466 4.26 2.94 -18.68
N LEU A 467 4.51 2.14 -17.65
CA LEU A 467 4.78 2.63 -16.30
C LEU A 467 6.07 3.47 -16.23
N ARG A 468 7.19 2.97 -16.76
CA ARG A 468 8.47 3.73 -16.77
C ARG A 468 8.40 4.96 -17.69
N LEU A 469 7.56 4.94 -18.72
CA LEU A 469 7.29 6.08 -19.60
C LEU A 469 6.51 7.16 -18.83
N GLY A 470 5.39 6.79 -18.19
CA GLY A 470 4.57 7.70 -17.39
C GLY A 470 5.36 8.38 -16.25
N GLU A 471 6.24 7.65 -15.56
CA GLU A 471 7.13 8.24 -14.55
C GLU A 471 8.00 9.39 -15.13
N LYS A 472 8.47 9.25 -16.38
CA LYS A 472 9.26 10.28 -17.07
C LYS A 472 8.42 11.42 -17.63
N GLU A 473 7.24 11.13 -18.19
CA GLU A 473 6.35 12.16 -18.73
C GLU A 473 5.84 13.12 -17.65
N ILE A 474 5.56 12.60 -16.44
CA ILE A 474 5.21 13.42 -15.27
C ILE A 474 6.39 14.32 -14.86
N LEU A 475 7.62 13.80 -14.87
CA LEU A 475 8.82 14.59 -14.58
C LEU A 475 9.09 15.67 -15.63
N GLU A 476 8.95 15.35 -16.92
CA GLU A 476 9.06 16.34 -18.00
C GLU A 476 8.01 17.44 -17.90
N LYS A 477 6.75 17.07 -17.58
CA LYS A 477 5.69 18.04 -17.37
C LYS A 477 6.03 18.94 -16.19
N ALA A 478 6.46 18.38 -15.05
CA ALA A 478 6.91 19.16 -13.90
C ALA A 478 8.07 20.12 -14.24
N VAL A 479 9.03 19.71 -15.09
CA VAL A 479 10.10 20.61 -15.59
C VAL A 479 9.52 21.76 -16.41
N LYS A 480 8.64 21.47 -17.38
CA LYS A 480 8.02 22.48 -18.27
C LYS A 480 7.18 23.48 -17.46
N SER A 481 6.36 23.01 -16.52
CA SER A 481 5.50 23.84 -15.67
C SER A 481 6.35 24.66 -14.68
N ALA A 482 7.40 24.10 -14.09
CA ALA A 482 8.31 24.85 -13.21
C ALA A 482 9.09 25.95 -13.96
N ALA A 483 9.53 25.69 -15.19
CA ALA A 483 10.17 26.71 -16.03
C ALA A 483 9.20 27.87 -16.35
N ALA A 484 7.95 27.56 -16.72
CA ALA A 484 6.92 28.57 -16.99
C ALA A 484 6.59 29.41 -15.73
N SER A 485 6.44 28.78 -14.57
CA SER A 485 6.27 29.48 -13.28
C SER A 485 7.46 30.37 -12.96
N ARG A 486 8.70 29.86 -13.11
CA ARG A 486 9.92 30.66 -12.90
C ARG A 486 9.94 31.89 -13.79
N GLU A 487 9.63 31.77 -15.08
CA GLU A 487 9.59 32.89 -16.02
C GLU A 487 8.50 33.91 -15.64
N TYR A 488 7.30 33.45 -15.26
CA TYR A 488 6.22 34.30 -14.77
C TYR A 488 6.64 35.12 -13.55
N TYR A 489 7.14 34.48 -12.49
CA TYR A 489 7.53 35.18 -11.27
C TYR A 489 8.79 36.05 -11.46
N THR A 490 9.71 35.66 -12.35
CA THR A 490 10.86 36.50 -12.74
C THR A 490 10.38 37.81 -13.37
N LYS A 491 9.34 37.74 -14.22
CA LYS A 491 8.72 38.93 -14.80
C LYS A 491 8.03 39.79 -13.74
N GLN A 492 7.22 39.21 -12.85
CA GLN A 492 6.56 39.98 -11.78
C GLN A 492 7.56 40.70 -10.86
N MET A 493 8.70 40.06 -10.58
CA MET A 493 9.82 40.66 -9.85
C MET A 493 10.46 41.83 -10.62
N ALA A 494 10.72 41.65 -11.92
CA ALA A 494 11.35 42.67 -12.77
C ALA A 494 10.44 43.89 -13.03
N ASP A 495 9.14 43.66 -13.19
CA ASP A 495 8.11 44.70 -13.38
C ASP A 495 7.77 45.43 -12.05
N GLY A 496 8.28 44.96 -10.91
CA GLY A 496 8.02 45.55 -9.60
C GLY A 496 6.56 45.41 -9.14
N ALA A 497 5.88 44.34 -9.56
CA ALA A 497 4.47 44.13 -9.28
C ALA A 497 4.18 44.08 -7.77
N PRO A 498 3.06 44.66 -7.29
CA PRO A 498 2.69 44.58 -5.88
C PRO A 498 2.35 43.12 -5.51
N LEU A 499 2.86 42.65 -4.37
CA LEU A 499 2.50 41.33 -3.84
C LEU A 499 1.02 41.29 -3.45
N PRO A 500 0.27 40.23 -3.84
CA PRO A 500 -1.07 39.98 -3.33
C PRO A 500 -1.06 39.90 -1.80
N LYS A 501 -2.08 40.48 -1.16
CA LYS A 501 -2.25 40.41 0.29
C LYS A 501 -3.51 39.61 0.62
N TYR A 502 -3.39 38.78 1.65
CA TYR A 502 -4.53 38.16 2.29
C TYR A 502 -5.21 39.19 3.20
N GLU A 503 -6.51 39.42 2.98
CA GLU A 503 -7.40 40.15 3.89
C GLU A 503 -8.45 39.16 4.41
N GLU A 504 -8.82 39.22 5.69
CA GLU A 504 -9.77 38.27 6.30
C GLU A 504 -11.16 38.28 5.64
N SER A 505 -11.52 39.39 4.99
CA SER A 505 -12.71 39.52 4.13
C SER A 505 -12.76 38.49 3.00
N ASN A 506 -11.61 37.95 2.57
CA ASN A 506 -11.53 36.92 1.53
C ASN A 506 -12.02 35.54 2.00
N ILE A 507 -12.26 35.33 3.30
CA ILE A 507 -12.86 34.09 3.84
C ILE A 507 -14.25 33.84 3.22
N ALA A 508 -15.03 34.90 3.01
CA ALA A 508 -16.37 34.80 2.39
C ALA A 508 -16.35 34.34 0.91
N LEU A 509 -15.20 34.44 0.23
CA LEU A 509 -14.98 33.89 -1.12
C LEU A 509 -14.53 32.42 -1.09
N LEU A 510 -13.76 32.02 -0.07
CA LEU A 510 -13.33 30.63 0.12
C LEU A 510 -14.50 29.69 0.43
N GLU A 511 -15.50 30.13 1.20
CA GLU A 511 -16.71 29.33 1.46
C GLU A 511 -17.59 29.12 0.22
N ASN A 512 -17.43 29.97 -0.82
CA ASN A 512 -18.30 29.98 -2.00
C ASN A 512 -17.63 29.49 -3.31
N THR A 513 -16.36 29.08 -3.29
CA THR A 513 -15.63 28.74 -4.54
C THR A 513 -15.12 27.29 -4.67
N VAL A 514 -14.98 26.52 -3.58
CA VAL A 514 -14.66 25.08 -3.68
C VAL A 514 -15.39 24.28 -2.59
N ALA A 515 -16.40 23.50 -2.96
CA ALA A 515 -17.21 22.70 -2.04
C ALA A 515 -16.51 21.40 -1.53
N ASP A 516 -15.18 21.27 -1.70
CA ASP A 516 -14.51 19.96 -1.63
C ASP A 516 -13.08 19.98 -1.00
N SER A 517 -12.84 20.90 -0.06
CA SER A 517 -11.64 20.88 0.80
C SER A 517 -12.01 21.01 2.28
N ARG A 518 -12.28 19.86 2.93
CA ARG A 518 -12.54 19.83 4.39
C ARG A 518 -11.31 20.31 5.16
N LEU A 519 -11.53 21.30 6.02
CA LEU A 519 -10.54 21.89 6.93
C LEU A 519 -9.87 20.83 7.84
N PRO A 520 -8.59 21.02 8.23
CA PRO A 520 -7.95 20.23 9.29
C PRO A 520 -8.68 20.38 10.63
N ILE A 521 -8.92 19.26 11.32
CA ILE A 521 -9.82 19.12 12.49
C ILE A 521 -9.27 19.80 13.79
N VAL A 522 -8.16 20.53 13.74
CA VAL A 522 -7.38 20.90 14.93
C VAL A 522 -7.93 22.13 15.71
N LEU A 523 -8.77 22.97 15.10
CA LEU A 523 -9.24 24.23 15.72
C LEU A 523 -10.63 24.19 16.38
N ARG A 524 -11.35 23.07 16.35
CA ARG A 524 -12.76 23.04 16.82
C ARG A 524 -12.97 22.87 18.33
N ASN A 525 -11.91 22.84 19.14
CA ASN A 525 -11.96 22.53 20.57
C ASN A 525 -11.48 23.68 21.47
N LEU A 526 -11.56 24.94 21.02
CA LEU A 526 -11.09 26.11 21.79
C LEU A 526 -12.15 27.22 21.99
N GLU A 527 -13.37 27.07 21.50
CA GLU A 527 -14.41 28.12 21.59
C GLU A 527 -15.61 27.78 22.50
N ASP A 528 -15.72 26.55 23.02
CA ASP A 528 -16.86 26.09 23.85
C ASP A 528 -16.49 25.94 25.35
N VAL A 529 -15.71 26.86 25.94
CA VAL A 529 -15.58 26.97 27.41
C VAL A 529 -15.45 28.42 27.88
N GLU A 530 -16.56 29.18 27.86
CA GLU A 530 -16.73 30.29 28.81
C GLU A 530 -18.21 30.55 29.12
N GLU A 531 -18.46 30.93 30.39
CA GLU A 531 -19.72 31.40 31.00
C GLU A 531 -20.85 30.42 31.45
N GLN A 532 -20.95 30.36 32.80
CA GLN A 532 -22.15 30.32 33.66
C GLN A 532 -22.76 28.98 34.14
N GLY A 533 -22.70 28.78 35.48
CA GLY A 533 -23.66 27.95 36.22
C GLY A 533 -23.14 27.27 37.49
N ASP A 534 -23.07 27.98 38.62
CA ASP A 534 -22.87 27.38 39.95
C ASP A 534 -23.88 26.26 40.25
N LEU A 535 -23.43 25.11 40.78
CA LEU A 535 -24.22 24.30 41.74
C LEU A 535 -23.38 23.22 42.48
N LYS A 536 -22.96 23.58 43.69
CA LYS A 536 -22.70 22.78 44.92
C LYS A 536 -21.96 21.43 44.86
N ILE A 537 -20.91 21.38 45.70
CA ILE A 537 -20.13 20.24 46.17
C ILE A 537 -20.96 19.32 47.10
N ASP A 538 -20.72 18.01 47.02
CA ASP A 538 -20.78 17.06 48.16
C ASP A 538 -19.59 16.08 48.06
N GLU A 539 -19.05 15.65 49.20
CA GLU A 539 -17.72 15.00 49.32
C GLU A 539 -17.76 13.46 49.44
N ALA A 540 -16.79 12.78 48.79
CA ALA A 540 -16.19 11.48 49.18
C ALA A 540 -15.08 11.13 48.16
N ILE A 541 -13.81 11.52 48.33
CA ILE A 541 -12.78 10.99 49.26
C ILE A 541 -12.29 9.57 48.89
N ASP A 542 -11.21 9.54 48.09
CA ASP A 542 -10.01 8.66 48.10
C ASP A 542 -9.43 8.62 46.66
N ALA A 543 -8.46 9.46 46.25
CA ALA A 543 -7.02 9.50 46.62
C ALA A 543 -6.25 8.23 46.17
N GLU A 544 -5.11 8.25 45.45
CA GLU A 544 -4.21 9.31 44.91
C GLU A 544 -3.41 8.70 43.72
N VAL A 545 -3.16 9.38 42.58
CA VAL A 545 -1.93 10.16 42.21
C VAL A 545 -0.63 9.30 42.14
N THR A 546 0.30 9.38 41.17
CA THR A 546 0.58 10.26 40.00
C THR A 546 0.23 9.55 38.65
N GLU A 547 0.68 9.86 37.41
CA GLU A 547 1.64 10.83 36.82
C GLU A 547 1.34 11.13 35.32
N ASN A 548 2.22 11.88 34.64
CA ASN A 548 2.14 12.30 33.24
C ASN A 548 3.04 11.48 32.28
N GLY A 549 2.70 11.41 30.98
CA GLY A 549 3.68 11.03 29.95
C GLY A 549 3.13 10.63 28.57
N PHE A 550 2.72 11.60 27.74
CA PHE A 550 2.54 11.35 26.30
C PHE A 550 3.92 11.12 25.64
N VAL A 551 4.09 10.01 24.91
CA VAL A 551 5.34 9.68 24.21
C VAL A 551 5.05 9.27 22.75
N ASN A 552 5.79 9.89 21.83
CA ASN A 552 5.76 9.62 20.39
C ASN A 552 6.21 8.18 20.08
N GLY A 553 5.40 7.44 19.32
CA GLY A 553 5.67 6.05 18.94
C GLY A 553 6.34 5.88 17.58
N GLU A 554 7.63 6.21 17.43
CA GLU A 554 8.45 5.70 16.32
C GLU A 554 8.84 4.23 16.59
N ASN A 555 7.99 3.28 16.15
CA ASN A 555 8.28 1.85 16.29
C ASN A 555 9.23 1.31 15.20
N SER A 556 10.53 1.61 15.32
CA SER A 556 11.59 0.84 14.66
C SER A 556 12.18 -0.19 15.63
N LEU A 557 11.73 -1.44 15.54
CA LEU A 557 12.20 -2.53 16.40
C LEU A 557 13.60 -3.03 15.97
N PHE A 558 14.63 -2.57 16.67
CA PHE A 558 15.96 -3.18 16.60
C PHE A 558 16.05 -4.45 17.45
N ASN A 559 16.56 -5.51 16.84
CA ASN A 559 16.80 -6.80 17.49
C ASN A 559 18.04 -6.72 18.38
N GLY A 560 17.93 -7.06 19.67
CA GLY A 560 19.03 -6.98 20.63
C GLY A 560 18.96 -8.07 21.69
N THR A 561 19.69 -9.17 21.49
CA THR A 561 19.92 -10.22 22.49
C THR A 561 20.69 -9.66 23.68
N LYS A 562 20.15 -9.79 24.90
CA LYS A 562 20.89 -9.52 26.13
C LYS A 562 21.94 -10.62 26.38
N SER A 563 23.17 -10.20 26.63
CA SER A 563 24.19 -10.98 27.33
C SER A 563 24.41 -10.36 28.71
N GLU A 564 24.22 -11.13 29.77
CA GLU A 564 24.47 -10.69 31.14
C GLU A 564 25.97 -10.83 31.47
N SER A 565 26.54 -9.77 32.05
CA SER A 565 27.78 -9.85 32.83
C SER A 565 27.79 -8.70 33.83
N GLU A 566 27.60 -9.03 35.11
CA GLU A 566 27.61 -8.08 36.21
C GLU A 566 29.00 -7.48 36.45
N ASN A 567 29.05 -6.29 37.04
CA ASN A 567 30.23 -5.80 37.75
C ASN A 567 29.81 -4.81 38.84
N LEU A 568 29.61 -5.32 40.05
CA LEU A 568 29.58 -4.53 41.28
C LEU A 568 30.77 -4.94 42.12
N ASN A 569 31.62 -3.99 42.50
CA ASN A 569 32.82 -4.29 43.26
C ASN A 569 33.17 -3.15 44.22
N LYS A 570 32.94 -3.40 45.52
CA LYS A 570 33.66 -2.85 46.69
C LYS A 570 32.95 -3.27 47.97
N GLU A 571 33.61 -4.10 48.79
CA GLU A 571 34.33 -3.56 49.94
C GLU A 571 35.44 -4.51 50.42
N LYS A 572 36.38 -3.96 51.20
CA LYS A 572 37.66 -4.63 51.57
C LYS A 572 37.57 -5.27 52.94
N SER A 573 38.33 -6.36 53.13
CA SER A 573 38.91 -6.70 54.45
C SER A 573 40.21 -7.50 54.28
N ASN A 574 41.29 -6.99 54.88
CA ASN A 574 42.48 -7.67 55.44
C ASN A 574 43.24 -8.73 54.58
N ARG A 575 44.54 -8.54 54.30
CA ARG A 575 45.71 -8.96 55.13
C ARG A 575 45.75 -10.49 55.35
N GLU A 576 46.87 -11.20 55.20
CA GLU A 576 48.30 -10.81 55.12
C GLU A 576 49.09 -12.04 54.61
N THR A 577 50.22 -11.86 53.90
CA THR A 577 51.38 -12.81 53.77
C THR A 577 51.12 -14.26 53.29
N GLU A 578 52.05 -15.03 52.69
CA GLU A 578 53.51 -14.99 52.62
C GLU A 578 53.99 -15.86 51.41
N ASP A 579 55.16 -15.55 50.83
CA ASP A 579 56.22 -16.42 50.27
C ASP A 579 55.95 -17.74 49.48
N ALA A 580 56.85 -18.27 48.65
CA ALA A 580 57.98 -17.76 47.83
C ALA A 580 58.59 -18.96 47.03
N LYS A 581 59.46 -18.68 46.04
CA LYS A 581 60.44 -19.60 45.37
C LYS A 581 59.89 -20.65 44.40
N GLU A 582 60.37 -20.74 43.14
CA GLU A 582 61.69 -21.23 42.64
C GLU A 582 61.93 -22.73 42.93
N SER A 583 62.43 -23.58 42.00
CA SER A 583 62.68 -23.48 40.55
C SER A 583 63.05 -24.87 39.96
N SER A 584 62.93 -25.03 38.63
CA SER A 584 63.78 -25.86 37.73
C SER A 584 64.08 -27.36 37.98
N SER A 585 63.58 -28.23 37.09
CA SER A 585 64.30 -29.29 36.32
C SER A 585 63.27 -30.03 35.42
N GLU A 586 63.48 -30.32 34.13
CA GLU A 586 64.33 -31.40 33.55
C GLU A 586 64.06 -32.78 34.20
N SER A 587 63.85 -33.89 33.46
CA SER A 587 63.79 -34.10 31.99
C SER A 587 63.17 -35.48 31.62
N THR A 588 62.91 -35.68 30.32
CA THR A 588 63.01 -36.95 29.54
C THR A 588 62.11 -38.18 29.79
N ASP A 589 61.67 -38.71 28.64
CA ASP A 589 61.37 -40.10 28.26
C ASP A 589 60.22 -40.87 28.92
N GLU A 590 59.63 -41.91 28.32
CA GLU A 590 59.21 -42.30 26.95
C GLU A 590 58.63 -43.73 27.15
N VAL A 591 57.80 -44.23 26.21
CA VAL A 591 57.46 -45.66 26.01
C VAL A 591 56.49 -46.37 26.99
N LYS A 592 55.26 -46.56 26.47
CA LYS A 592 54.37 -47.76 26.48
C LYS A 592 54.12 -48.56 27.77
N GLU A 593 52.83 -48.76 28.06
CA GLU A 593 52.09 -49.95 27.58
C GLU A 593 50.75 -49.54 26.94
#